data_AF-A0A358DJY7-F1
#
_entry.id   AF-A0A358DJY7-F1
#
_cell.length_a   1.000
_cell.length_b   1.000
_cell.length_c   1.000
_cell.angle_alpha   90.00
_cell.angle_beta   90.00
_cell.angle_gamma   90.00
#
_symmetry.space_group_name_H-M   'P 1'
#
loop_
_entity.id
_entity.type
_entity.pdbx_description
1 polymer ?
#
loop_
_entity_poly.entity_id
_entity_poly.type
_entity_poly.pdbx_seq_one_letter_code
_entity_poly.pdbx_strand_id
1 'polypeptide(L)'
;VRAMDVLFPKIGEIIGGSEREENYDKLMQRVKEIDMHIDPIWWYLEIRKFGTAPHAGFGLGFERLMLFVTGMTNIRDVIPFPRTPNNADF
;
A
#
# COMPACT_ATOMS: atom_id res chain seq x y z
N VAL A 1 -1.65 5.44 -14.73
CA VAL A 1 -2.02 4.89 -13.40
C VAL A 1 -3.53 4.79 -13.31
N ARG A 2 -4.03 3.74 -12.65
CA ARG A 2 -5.45 3.54 -12.32
C ARG A 2 -5.54 3.32 -10.81
N ALA A 3 -5.55 4.41 -10.07
CA ALA A 3 -5.53 4.43 -8.60
C ALA A 3 -6.94 4.68 -8.05
N MET A 4 -7.19 4.23 -6.82
CA MET A 4 -8.42 4.49 -6.09
C MET A 4 -8.15 4.62 -4.59
N ASP A 5 -8.90 5.52 -3.95
CA ASP A 5 -8.90 5.72 -2.50
C ASP A 5 -10.34 5.67 -1.98
N VAL A 6 -10.56 4.94 -0.88
CA VAL A 6 -11.85 4.90 -0.17
C VAL A 6 -11.77 5.82 1.03
N LEU A 7 -12.65 6.83 1.07
CA LEU A 7 -12.68 7.85 2.10
C LEU A 7 -13.86 7.62 3.04
N PHE A 8 -13.58 7.55 4.34
CA PHE A 8 -14.56 7.40 5.41
C PHE A 8 -14.72 8.71 6.20
N PRO A 9 -15.91 8.96 6.77
CA PRO A 9 -16.14 10.13 7.63
C PRO A 9 -15.15 10.17 8.79
N LYS A 10 -14.63 11.36 9.11
CA LYS A 10 -13.70 11.66 10.22
C LYS A 10 -12.29 11.09 10.10
N ILE A 11 -12.14 9.85 9.64
CA ILE A 11 -10.84 9.18 9.53
C ILE A 11 -10.15 9.39 8.18
N GLY A 12 -10.85 9.88 7.15
CA GLY A 12 -10.27 10.06 5.81
C GLY A 12 -10.06 8.72 5.10
N GLU A 13 -8.92 8.55 4.44
CA GLU A 13 -8.58 7.31 3.72
C GLU A 13 -8.61 6.08 4.65
N ILE A 14 -9.26 5.01 4.21
CA ILE A 14 -9.25 3.70 4.90
C ILE A 14 -8.65 2.59 4.02
N ILE A 15 -8.91 2.65 2.72
CA ILE A 15 -8.40 1.71 1.72
C ILE A 15 -7.75 2.52 0.60
N GLY A 16 -6.52 2.15 0.25
CA GLY A 16 -5.81 2.65 -0.93
C GLY A 16 -5.49 1.49 -1.86
N GLY A 17 -5.72 1.67 -3.16
CA GLY A 17 -5.53 0.60 -4.13
C GLY A 17 -5.22 1.08 -5.53
N SER A 18 -4.80 0.14 -6.37
CA SER A 18 -4.56 0.43 -7.78
C SER A 18 -4.58 -0.83 -8.62
N GLU A 19 -4.94 -0.68 -9.89
CA GLU A 19 -4.52 -1.63 -10.91
C GLU A 19 -3.02 -1.50 -11.13
N ARG A 20 -2.33 -2.64 -11.20
CA ARG A 20 -0.88 -2.71 -11.36
C ARG A 20 -0.54 -2.67 -12.83
N GLU A 21 0.54 -1.97 -13.18
CA GLU A 21 1.04 -1.94 -14.56
C GLU A 21 1.49 -3.35 -14.97
N GLU A 22 0.80 -3.91 -15.95
CA GLU A 22 1.04 -5.23 -16.52
C GLU A 22 2.05 -5.20 -17.67
N ASN A 23 2.23 -4.05 -18.34
CA ASN A 23 3.17 -3.94 -19.46
C ASN A 23 4.62 -3.79 -18.97
N TYR A 24 5.48 -4.73 -19.34
CA TYR A 24 6.89 -4.74 -18.95
C TYR A 24 7.65 -3.45 -19.36
N ASP A 25 7.47 -2.98 -20.59
CA ASP A 25 8.22 -1.83 -21.11
C ASP A 25 7.82 -0.54 -20.40
N LYS A 26 6.52 -0.36 -20.16
CA LYS A 26 6.00 0.79 -19.38
C LYS A 26 6.51 0.76 -17.94
N LEU A 27 6.50 -0.42 -17.31
CA LEU A 27 7.01 -0.59 -15.95
C LEU A 27 8.51 -0.30 -15.88
N MET A 28 9.29 -0.81 -16.83
CA MET A 28 10.73 -0.57 -16.92
C MET A 28 11.07 0.89 -17.21
N GLN A 29 10.28 1.56 -18.06
CA GLN A 29 10.41 2.99 -18.28
C GLN A 29 10.19 3.77 -16.97
N ARG A 30 9.15 3.44 -16.20
CA ARG A 30 8.92 4.09 -14.90
C ARG A 30 10.05 3.84 -13.89
N VAL A 31 10.59 2.63 -13.83
CA VAL A 31 11.74 2.30 -12.97
C VAL A 31 12.95 3.19 -13.29
N LYS A 32 13.22 3.44 -14.58
CA LYS A 32 14.29 4.36 -15.01
C LYS A 32 13.99 5.81 -14.66
N GLU A 33 12.75 6.26 -14.85
CA GLU A 33 12.34 7.65 -14.57
C GLU A 33 12.44 8.03 -13.09
N ILE A 34 12.29 7.07 -12.17
CA ILE A 34 12.40 7.28 -10.72
C ILE A 34 13.75 6.80 -10.15
N ASP A 35 14.71 6.48 -11.02
CA ASP A 35 16.07 6.06 -10.66
C ASP A 35 16.13 4.90 -9.65
N MET A 36 15.32 3.86 -9.87
CA MET A 36 15.25 2.71 -8.97
C MET A 36 16.19 1.59 -9.40
N HIS A 37 16.93 1.01 -8.44
CA HIS A 37 17.77 -0.16 -8.67
C HIS A 37 16.92 -1.39 -9.07
N ILE A 38 17.34 -2.05 -10.14
CA ILE A 38 16.62 -3.21 -10.72
C ILE A 38 16.94 -4.51 -9.97
N ASP A 39 18.17 -4.66 -9.48
CA ASP A 39 18.65 -5.87 -8.80
C ASP A 39 17.80 -6.34 -7.61
N PRO A 40 17.17 -5.49 -6.78
CA PRO A 40 16.25 -5.98 -5.74
C PRO A 40 14.86 -6.39 -6.27
N ILE A 41 14.47 -5.92 -7.46
CA ILE A 41 13.11 -6.07 -8.00
C ILE A 41 13.03 -6.96 -9.25
N TRP A 42 14.13 -7.60 -9.67
CA TRP A 42 14.19 -8.39 -10.91
C TRP A 42 13.05 -9.40 -11.03
N TRP A 43 12.77 -10.14 -9.95
CA TRP A 43 11.73 -11.16 -9.88
C TRP A 43 10.33 -10.56 -10.08
N TYR A 44 10.11 -9.34 -9.57
CA TYR A 44 8.85 -8.62 -9.73
C TYR A 44 8.68 -8.11 -11.16
N LEU A 45 9.75 -7.79 -11.87
CA LEU A 45 9.68 -7.43 -13.28
C LEU A 45 9.40 -8.66 -14.16
N GLU A 46 9.92 -9.82 -13.79
CA GLU A 46 9.71 -11.06 -14.56
C GLU A 46 8.27 -11.56 -14.56
N ILE A 47 7.47 -11.26 -13.53
CA ILE A 47 6.04 -11.61 -13.53
C ILE A 47 5.26 -10.88 -14.65
N ARG A 48 5.87 -9.87 -15.30
CA ARG A 48 5.31 -9.20 -16.50
C ARG A 48 5.76 -9.86 -17.80
N LYS A 49 6.80 -10.70 -17.78
CA LYS A 49 7.33 -11.40 -18.97
C LYS A 49 6.67 -12.75 -19.22
N PHE A 50 6.31 -13.48 -18.17
CA PHE A 50 5.83 -14.86 -18.26
C PHE A 50 4.33 -14.97 -17.98
N GLY A 51 3.49 -14.66 -18.97
CA GLY A 51 2.04 -14.86 -18.87
C GLY A 51 1.35 -13.88 -17.91
N THR A 52 1.68 -12.60 -18.01
CA THR A 52 1.07 -11.56 -17.18
C THR A 52 -0.42 -11.37 -17.49
N ALA A 53 -1.19 -10.91 -16.51
CA ALA A 53 -2.61 -10.63 -16.64
C ALA A 53 -2.92 -9.25 -16.03
N PRO A 54 -3.97 -8.55 -16.47
CA PRO A 54 -4.47 -7.37 -15.77
C PRO A 54 -4.85 -7.75 -14.33
N HIS A 55 -4.24 -7.09 -13.35
CA HIS A 55 -4.43 -7.39 -11.93
C HIS A 55 -4.50 -6.11 -11.10
N ALA A 56 -5.38 -6.12 -10.10
CA ALA A 56 -5.56 -5.03 -9.16
C ALA A 56 -5.51 -5.54 -7.73
N GLY A 57 -5.18 -4.65 -6.80
CA GLY A 57 -5.21 -4.95 -5.37
C GLY A 57 -5.30 -3.67 -4.55
N PHE A 58 -5.57 -3.83 -3.27
CA PHE A 58 -5.70 -2.74 -2.32
C PHE A 58 -5.07 -3.11 -0.98
N GLY A 59 -4.74 -2.10 -0.18
CA GLY A 59 -4.35 -2.23 1.22
C GLY A 59 -5.42 -1.61 2.12
N LEU A 60 -5.64 -2.22 3.28
CA LEU A 60 -6.53 -1.73 4.32
C LEU A 60 -5.69 -1.44 5.57
N GLY A 61 -5.78 -0.22 6.09
CA GLY A 61 -5.19 0.11 7.39
C GLY A 61 -6.01 -0.51 8.52
N PHE A 62 -5.57 -1.66 9.06
CA PHE A 62 -6.35 -2.41 10.05
C PHE A 62 -6.65 -1.58 11.31
N GLU A 63 -5.67 -0.85 11.83
CA GLU A 63 -5.84 0.03 12.99
C GLU A 63 -6.77 1.22 12.66
N ARG A 64 -6.80 1.72 11.42
CA ARG A 64 -7.75 2.76 11.00
C ARG A 64 -9.19 2.24 10.96
N LEU A 65 -9.38 0.99 10.53
CA LEU A 65 -10.67 0.32 10.64
C LEU A 65 -11.07 0.18 12.11
N MET A 66 -10.15 -0.22 12.99
CA MET A 66 -10.41 -0.33 14.43
C MET A 66 -10.80 1.01 15.05
N LEU A 67 -10.12 2.11 14.70
CA LEU A 67 -10.52 3.46 15.13
C LEU A 67 -11.96 3.80 14.73
N PHE A 68 -12.32 3.46 13.50
CA PHE A 68 -13.65 3.76 12.99
C PHE A 68 -14.75 2.96 13.71
N VAL A 69 -14.57 1.65 13.88
CA VAL A 69 -15.60 0.78 14.50
C VAL A 69 -15.71 0.96 16.01
N THR A 70 -14.61 1.33 16.69
CA THR A 70 -14.60 1.56 18.15
C THR A 70 -14.95 3.00 18.52
N GLY A 71 -14.84 3.95 17.59
CA GLY A 71 -15.04 5.38 17.85
C GLY A 71 -13.86 6.05 18.59
N MET A 72 -12.76 5.34 18.81
CA MET A 72 -11.54 5.89 19.39
C MET A 72 -10.90 6.91 18.43
N THR A 73 -10.21 7.91 18.97
CA THR A 73 -9.62 9.01 18.17
C THR A 73 -8.12 8.88 17.99
N ASN A 74 -7.43 8.11 18.84
CA ASN A 74 -5.98 7.92 18.81
C ASN A 74 -5.61 6.49 18.41
N ILE A 75 -4.83 6.34 17.34
CA ILE A 75 -4.41 5.04 16.80
C ILE A 75 -3.67 4.16 17.81
N ARG A 76 -3.09 4.77 18.85
CA ARG A 76 -2.38 4.07 19.91
C ARG A 76 -3.31 3.23 20.79
N ASP A 77 -4.59 3.57 20.85
CA ASP A 77 -5.55 2.95 21.76
C ASP A 77 -6.26 1.75 21.12
N VAL A 78 -5.98 1.48 19.84
CA VAL A 78 -6.59 0.38 19.06
C VAL A 78 -5.60 -0.75 18.74
N ILE A 79 -4.39 -0.67 19.29
CA ILE A 79 -3.37 -1.72 19.23
C ILE A 79 -2.85 -1.96 20.65
N PRO A 80 -2.60 -3.22 21.07
CA PRO A 80 -2.23 -3.51 22.46
C PRO A 80 -0.96 -2.79 22.95
N PHE A 81 0.08 -2.75 22.11
CA PHE A 81 1.39 -2.17 22.43
C PHE A 81 1.87 -1.31 21.26
N PRO A 82 1.47 -0.03 21.19
CA PRO A 82 1.80 0.84 20.07
C PRO A 82 3.31 1.07 19.95
N ARG A 83 3.79 1.27 18.72
CA ARG A 83 5.19 1.63 18.45
C ARG A 83 5.21 3.02 17.82
N THR A 84 5.86 3.96 18.47
CA THR A 84 5.97 5.35 17.99
C THR A 84 7.40 5.86 18.19
N PRO A 85 7.82 6.97 17.56
CA PRO A 85 9.15 7.53 17.80
C PRO A 85 9.42 7.67 19.31
N ASN A 86 10.58 7.18 19.76
CA ASN A 86 11.00 7.12 21.17
C ASN A 86 10.12 6.26 22.10
N ASN A 87 9.26 5.37 21.59
CA ASN A 87 8.47 4.44 22.41
C ASN A 87 8.42 3.04 21.80
N ALA A 88 8.96 2.07 22.54
CA ALA A 88 8.96 0.64 22.19
C ALA A 88 8.66 -0.28 23.39
N ASP A 89 8.13 0.28 24.49
CA ASP A 89 7.75 -0.47 25.68
C ASP A 89 6.41 -1.20 25.47
N PHE A 90 5.96 -1.95 26.48
CA PHE A 90 4.62 -2.54 26.48
C PHE A 90 3.59 -1.45 26.77
#